data_AF-K1RDU5-F1
#
_entry.id   AF-K1RDU5-F1
#
_cell.length_a   1.000
_cell.length_b   1.000
_cell.length_c   1.000
_cell.angle_alpha   90.00
_cell.angle_beta   90.00
_cell.angle_gamma   90.00
#
_symmetry.space_group_name_H-M   'P 1'
#
loop_
_entity.id
_entity.type
_entity.pdbx_description
1 polymer ?
#
loop_
_entity_poly.entity_id
_entity_poly.type
_entity_poly.pdbx_seq_one_letter_code
_entity_poly.pdbx_strand_id
1 'polypeptide(L)'
;MTLQGLILWIRHQKLNPCRRQNKEEGIRLMDVRRLRNKKHRIKLHREKLRKPSLVDSYCTDDESVPSSRRYSNTTFPLFSNLSDDEVILSHSQETGSGLKVSHSAPSCRLLVEDTDDAQREFFPFVHLPLDCKLKILSYLSSIEKGRSMRVCKEWCHILRTPSLWINIVLWDFPLTCVPMATSSRGGSHSNGDCYTCYKRRVHGFACFLMKIRPLIRRLEFKFDIYPDSDGYLEMLKNLLRCISFREIRYMMFNWKDTPARPFWLEDLKKCRCQDVLYSCKLRARQCIYFFDDLSRHLTKVETLILPFDWSCNKNVENLVRLKTLKTLVLEKSSVFQSVAQSRLDRVLSGLPNLRQLMLEIWAPSGVTMCKYELNSKSMEFLDVSQSRGFYLRSLNMPSLRRFRVARHPWNGPMVFSAHLNIPCLYEVLRNGAPNLSILNDHYLMEDWKDACYPRLEEVLKSVCSCRKHKTGWMM
;
A
#
# COMPACT_ATOMS: atom_id res chain seq x y z
N MET A 1 -10.61 54.20 -9.32
CA MET A 1 -10.65 55.14 -8.18
C MET A 1 -10.99 54.36 -6.91
N THR A 2 -10.25 54.46 -5.81
CA THR A 2 -9.00 55.21 -5.60
C THR A 2 -8.24 54.66 -4.39
N LEU A 3 -6.92 54.74 -4.53
CA LEU A 3 -5.83 54.55 -3.57
C LEU A 3 -5.93 55.37 -2.25
N GLN A 4 -7.10 55.94 -1.92
CA GLN A 4 -7.30 56.81 -0.75
C GLN A 4 -7.71 56.07 0.54
N GLY A 5 -8.14 54.80 0.45
CA GLY A 5 -8.49 54.01 1.63
C GLY A 5 -7.27 53.41 2.38
N LEU A 6 -6.17 53.14 1.68
CA LEU A 6 -5.00 52.46 2.27
C LEU A 6 -3.93 53.41 2.83
N ILE A 7 -4.00 54.71 2.51
CA ILE A 7 -3.01 55.73 2.90
C ILE A 7 -3.38 56.42 4.24
N LEU A 8 -4.63 56.30 4.69
CA LEU A 8 -5.11 56.92 5.94
C LEU A 8 -4.92 56.05 7.20
N TRP A 9 -4.66 54.75 7.06
CA TRP A 9 -4.44 53.87 8.22
C TRP A 9 -2.96 53.74 8.61
N ILE A 10 -2.03 54.01 7.69
CA ILE A 10 -0.59 53.92 7.94
C ILE A 10 -0.01 55.23 8.51
N ARG A 11 -0.79 56.33 8.56
CA ARG A 11 -0.30 57.67 8.94
C ARG A 11 -0.69 58.18 10.32
N HIS A 12 -1.45 57.43 11.13
CA HIS A 12 -1.78 57.86 12.50
C HIS A 12 -0.98 57.08 13.56
N GLN A 13 0.25 57.58 13.76
CA GLN A 13 0.93 57.70 15.05
C GLN A 13 1.78 56.53 15.58
N LYS A 14 3.02 56.49 15.08
CA LYS A 14 4.21 56.58 15.93
C LYS A 14 4.68 58.03 15.95
N LEU A 15 5.05 58.53 17.14
CA LEU A 15 6.07 59.55 17.51
C LEU A 15 5.60 60.22 18.82
N ASN A 16 6.03 59.75 20.00
CA ASN A 16 7.27 60.11 20.75
C ASN A 16 7.16 61.46 21.51
N PRO A 17 7.98 61.76 22.55
CA PRO A 17 8.38 60.98 23.74
C PRO A 17 8.50 61.89 25.02
N CYS A 18 9.10 61.36 26.12
CA CYS A 18 9.69 62.06 27.30
C CYS A 18 8.74 62.65 28.38
N ARG A 19 9.04 62.71 29.70
CA ARG A 19 10.02 62.09 30.63
C ARG A 19 9.69 62.64 32.05
N ARG A 20 9.58 61.78 33.09
CA ARG A 20 9.76 62.04 34.56
C ARG A 20 8.77 63.02 35.25
N GLN A 21 8.36 62.94 36.51
CA GLN A 21 8.90 62.31 37.72
C GLN A 21 7.84 62.27 38.86
N ASN A 22 7.90 61.21 39.70
CA ASN A 22 7.61 61.10 41.14
C ASN A 22 6.36 61.75 41.78
N LYS A 23 5.43 60.93 42.31
CA LYS A 23 5.25 60.63 43.76
C LYS A 23 3.98 59.79 44.01
N GLU A 24 4.03 59.06 45.13
CA GLU A 24 2.92 58.49 45.91
C GLU A 24 2.44 57.06 45.60
N GLU A 25 3.29 56.13 46.08
CA GLU A 25 2.90 54.89 46.73
C GLU A 25 1.89 55.14 47.86
N GLY A 26 0.82 54.33 47.91
CA GLY A 26 -0.11 54.34 49.04
C GLY A 26 -1.40 53.53 48.86
N ILE A 27 -1.81 53.20 47.62
CA ILE A 27 -3.16 52.63 47.36
C ILE A 27 -3.13 51.48 46.34
N ARG A 28 -2.19 50.52 46.47
CA ARG A 28 -2.13 49.35 45.55
C ARG A 28 -1.82 48.00 46.22
N LEU A 29 -2.29 47.77 47.44
CA LEU A 29 -2.14 46.46 48.09
C LEU A 29 -3.44 45.77 48.55
N MET A 30 -4.61 46.43 48.51
CA MET A 30 -5.88 45.79 48.87
C MET A 30 -6.69 45.21 47.70
N ASP A 31 -6.41 45.58 46.45
CA ASP A 31 -7.26 45.17 45.31
C ASP A 31 -6.80 43.89 44.57
N VAL A 32 -5.54 43.48 44.75
CA VAL A 32 -5.01 42.27 44.08
C VAL A 32 -5.45 40.98 44.79
N ARG A 33 -5.74 41.04 46.10
CA ARG A 33 -6.20 39.87 46.89
C ARG A 33 -7.66 39.48 46.57
N ARG A 34 -8.54 40.44 46.28
CA ARG A 34 -9.95 40.15 45.91
C ARG A 34 -10.08 39.55 44.51
N LEU A 35 -9.21 39.92 43.57
CA LEU A 35 -9.19 39.37 42.21
C LEU A 35 -8.60 37.94 42.13
N ARG A 36 -7.67 37.56 43.03
CA ARG A 36 -7.14 36.19 43.09
C ARG A 36 -8.15 35.17 43.65
N ASN A 37 -8.96 35.54 44.64
CA ASN A 37 -9.94 34.62 45.23
C ASN A 37 -11.13 34.32 44.29
N LYS A 38 -11.49 35.26 43.40
CA LYS A 38 -12.57 35.05 42.40
C LYS A 38 -12.13 34.11 41.25
N LYS A 39 -10.85 34.17 40.84
CA LYS A 39 -10.28 33.22 39.86
C LYS A 39 -10.12 31.80 40.43
N HIS A 40 -9.84 31.66 41.73
CA HIS A 40 -9.68 30.35 42.36
C HIS A 40 -11.01 29.59 42.51
N ARG A 41 -12.11 30.30 42.87
CA ARG A 41 -13.45 29.70 42.95
C ARG A 41 -14.00 29.21 41.60
N ILE A 42 -13.71 29.90 40.50
CA ILE A 42 -14.12 29.47 39.14
C ILE A 42 -13.32 28.25 38.67
N LYS A 43 -12.07 28.11 39.12
CA LYS A 43 -11.22 26.94 38.79
C LYS A 43 -11.68 25.67 39.53
N LEU A 44 -12.01 25.79 40.81
CA LEU A 44 -12.53 24.68 41.64
C LEU A 44 -13.92 24.17 41.20
N HIS A 45 -14.78 25.04 40.65
CA HIS A 45 -16.09 24.61 40.15
C HIS A 45 -15.99 23.86 38.79
N ARG A 46 -14.97 24.16 37.98
CA ARG A 46 -14.67 23.42 36.73
C ARG A 46 -14.01 22.06 36.98
N GLU A 47 -13.24 21.92 38.06
CA GLU A 47 -12.62 20.63 38.43
C GLU A 47 -13.62 19.63 39.03
N LYS A 48 -14.68 20.10 39.73
CA LYS A 48 -15.72 19.21 40.29
C LYS A 48 -16.73 18.65 39.27
N LEU A 49 -16.73 19.11 38.01
CA LEU A 49 -17.64 18.64 36.95
C LEU A 49 -16.96 17.77 35.87
N ARG A 50 -15.65 17.46 36.01
CA ARG A 50 -14.98 16.48 35.15
C ARG A 50 -15.09 15.07 35.76
N LYS A 51 -15.99 14.26 35.19
CA LYS A 51 -15.91 12.79 35.32
C LYS A 51 -14.59 12.29 34.70
N PRO A 52 -13.92 11.27 35.26
CA PRO A 52 -12.63 10.84 34.74
C PRO A 52 -12.81 10.12 33.38
N SER A 53 -12.30 10.77 32.33
CA SER A 53 -12.04 10.17 31.02
C SER A 53 -10.66 9.53 31.06
N LEU A 54 -10.59 8.21 30.89
CA LEU A 54 -9.40 7.35 30.91
C LEU A 54 -8.53 7.52 29.63
N VAL A 55 -8.14 8.75 29.31
CA VAL A 55 -7.22 9.06 28.20
C VAL A 55 -6.35 10.23 28.60
N ASP A 56 -5.37 10.00 29.48
CA ASP A 56 -4.24 10.92 29.75
C ASP A 56 -3.21 10.19 30.63
N SER A 57 -2.47 9.26 30.03
CA SER A 57 -1.25 8.71 30.64
C SER A 57 -0.43 8.04 29.56
N TYR A 58 0.38 8.80 28.83
CA TYR A 58 1.63 8.39 28.16
C TYR A 58 2.27 9.65 27.61
N CYS A 59 3.17 10.30 28.36
CA CYS A 59 4.20 11.21 27.87
C CYS A 59 5.03 11.73 29.05
N THR A 60 5.97 10.92 29.50
CA THR A 60 7.25 11.39 30.06
C THR A 60 8.28 10.36 29.63
N ASP A 61 9.27 10.80 28.86
CA ASP A 61 10.68 10.68 29.22
C ASP A 61 11.51 11.33 28.11
N ASP A 62 12.15 12.44 28.49
CA ASP A 62 13.26 13.06 27.80
C ASP A 62 14.48 12.15 27.97
N GLU A 63 15.03 11.61 26.88
CA GLU A 63 16.47 11.38 26.78
C GLU A 63 16.96 11.59 25.35
N SER A 64 18.06 12.31 25.28
CA SER A 64 18.61 13.01 24.13
C SER A 64 19.76 12.24 23.50
N VAL A 65 19.52 11.35 22.53
CA VAL A 65 20.51 10.89 21.52
C VAL A 65 19.78 10.39 20.27
N PRO A 66 20.18 10.76 19.02
CA PRO A 66 19.47 10.34 17.82
C PRO A 66 19.81 8.90 17.44
N SER A 67 19.05 7.93 17.98
CA SER A 67 18.98 6.56 17.45
C SER A 67 18.09 6.51 16.19
N SER A 68 18.53 7.14 15.11
CA SER A 68 17.90 7.06 13.79
C SER A 68 18.31 5.77 13.09
N ARG A 69 17.72 4.63 13.49
CA ARG A 69 17.84 3.32 12.81
C ARG A 69 16.86 2.29 13.38
N ARG A 70 15.57 2.58 13.40
CA ARG A 70 14.49 1.59 13.65
C ARG A 70 13.22 2.18 13.03
N TYR A 71 12.50 1.39 12.23
CA TYR A 71 11.24 1.71 11.50
C TYR A 71 11.29 2.11 10.01
N SER A 72 12.20 1.57 9.20
CA SER A 72 12.05 1.65 7.73
C SER A 72 12.20 0.34 6.94
N ASN A 73 12.45 -0.80 7.57
CA ASN A 73 12.70 -2.08 6.86
C ASN A 73 11.77 -3.21 7.33
N THR A 74 10.46 -3.12 7.10
CA THR A 74 9.56 -4.29 7.18
C THR A 74 8.64 -4.41 5.97
N THR A 75 9.08 -3.94 4.80
CA THR A 75 8.53 -4.35 3.51
C THR A 75 9.34 -5.54 3.02
N PHE A 76 8.93 -6.75 3.41
CA PHE A 76 9.40 -7.95 2.72
C PHE A 76 8.94 -7.87 1.25
N PRO A 77 9.78 -8.25 0.27
CA PRO A 77 9.34 -8.34 -1.12
C PRO A 77 8.25 -9.41 -1.24
N LEU A 78 7.02 -8.97 -1.54
CA LEU A 78 5.79 -9.78 -1.58
C LEU A 78 5.64 -10.69 -2.83
N PHE A 79 6.68 -10.87 -3.65
CA PHE A 79 6.53 -11.49 -4.99
C PHE A 79 7.52 -12.61 -5.34
N SER A 80 8.04 -13.34 -4.35
CA SER A 80 8.93 -14.47 -4.64
C SER A 80 8.23 -15.82 -4.84
N ASN A 81 6.99 -16.00 -4.35
CA ASN A 81 6.43 -17.36 -4.18
C ASN A 81 5.03 -17.57 -4.79
N LEU A 82 4.61 -16.73 -5.75
CA LEU A 82 3.35 -16.90 -6.50
C LEU A 82 3.57 -17.26 -7.99
N SER A 83 4.81 -17.41 -8.45
CA SER A 83 5.13 -17.62 -9.88
C SER A 83 5.70 -18.98 -10.26
N ASP A 84 6.19 -19.81 -9.34
CA ASP A 84 6.93 -21.02 -9.72
C ASP A 84 6.45 -22.20 -8.87
N ASP A 85 5.77 -23.17 -9.51
CA ASP A 85 5.87 -24.62 -9.22
C ASP A 85 4.79 -25.52 -9.88
N GLU A 86 3.81 -25.01 -10.65
CA GLU A 86 2.77 -25.89 -11.26
C GLU A 86 2.62 -25.84 -12.79
N VAL A 87 3.59 -25.32 -13.54
CA VAL A 87 3.53 -25.30 -15.03
C VAL A 87 4.52 -26.27 -15.70
N ILE A 88 5.37 -27.00 -14.94
CA ILE A 88 6.37 -27.91 -15.52
C ILE A 88 6.35 -29.28 -14.82
N LEU A 89 5.21 -29.97 -14.78
CA LEU A 89 5.18 -31.40 -14.40
C LEU A 89 4.11 -32.23 -15.14
N SER A 90 3.68 -31.81 -16.34
CA SER A 90 2.73 -32.58 -17.15
C SER A 90 3.21 -32.99 -18.54
N HIS A 91 4.50 -32.87 -18.87
CA HIS A 91 5.08 -33.48 -20.08
C HIS A 91 6.60 -33.66 -19.95
N SER A 92 7.07 -34.77 -19.36
CA SER A 92 8.28 -35.50 -19.79
C SER A 92 8.51 -36.71 -18.88
N GLN A 93 7.95 -37.85 -19.27
CA GLN A 93 8.67 -39.11 -19.09
C GLN A 93 9.76 -39.17 -20.16
N GLU A 94 10.86 -39.82 -19.78
CA GLU A 94 11.96 -40.33 -20.61
C GLU A 94 13.29 -39.55 -20.65
N THR A 95 14.25 -40.22 -20.01
CA THR A 95 15.69 -40.33 -20.30
C THR A 95 16.63 -39.24 -19.81
N GLY A 96 17.53 -39.69 -18.93
CA GLY A 96 18.50 -38.87 -18.24
C GLY A 96 19.67 -38.41 -19.10
N SER A 97 20.23 -37.28 -18.73
CA SER A 97 21.67 -37.11 -18.53
C SER A 97 21.88 -35.82 -17.73
N GLY A 98 22.70 -35.90 -16.69
CA GLY A 98 22.92 -34.80 -15.77
C GLY A 98 23.73 -33.68 -16.41
N LEU A 99 23.20 -32.46 -16.35
CA LEU A 99 23.95 -31.23 -16.58
C LEU A 99 23.54 -30.21 -15.51
N LYS A 100 24.49 -29.91 -14.61
CA LYS A 100 24.40 -28.85 -13.62
C LYS A 100 24.40 -27.50 -14.35
N VAL A 101 23.30 -26.76 -14.29
CA VAL A 101 23.23 -25.38 -14.81
C VAL A 101 23.48 -24.41 -13.66
N SER A 102 24.61 -23.73 -13.71
CA SER A 102 24.95 -22.61 -12.83
C SER A 102 24.18 -21.35 -13.27
N HIS A 103 23.43 -20.75 -12.36
CA HIS A 103 22.85 -19.42 -12.54
C HIS A 103 23.94 -18.35 -12.41
N SER A 104 24.58 -18.01 -13.52
CA SER A 104 25.28 -16.73 -13.69
C SER A 104 24.89 -16.15 -15.04
N ALA A 105 24.28 -14.97 -15.02
CA ALA A 105 24.02 -14.21 -16.22
C ALA A 105 25.36 -13.90 -16.93
N PRO A 106 25.48 -14.08 -18.26
CA PRO A 106 26.67 -13.63 -18.96
C PRO A 106 26.67 -12.10 -18.94
N SER A 107 27.62 -11.54 -18.18
CA SER A 107 28.01 -10.14 -18.31
C SER A 107 28.58 -9.97 -19.71
N CYS A 108 27.81 -9.38 -20.64
CA CYS A 108 28.32 -8.93 -21.92
C CYS A 108 29.31 -7.77 -21.69
N ARG A 109 30.55 -8.12 -21.36
CA ARG A 109 31.71 -7.25 -21.59
C ARG A 109 32.03 -7.36 -23.07
N LEU A 110 31.56 -6.40 -23.85
CA LEU A 110 32.09 -6.15 -25.19
C LEU A 110 33.56 -5.74 -25.01
N LEU A 111 34.45 -6.68 -25.27
CA LEU A 111 35.85 -6.39 -25.54
C LEU A 111 35.88 -5.62 -26.87
N VAL A 112 36.27 -4.35 -26.80
CA VAL A 112 36.67 -3.58 -27.96
C VAL A 112 38.13 -3.95 -28.18
N GLU A 113 38.36 -4.94 -29.03
CA GLU A 113 39.63 -5.10 -29.72
C GLU A 113 39.48 -4.41 -31.08
N ASP A 114 40.25 -3.35 -31.26
CA ASP A 114 40.46 -2.68 -32.54
C ASP A 114 41.12 -3.66 -33.51
N THR A 115 40.36 -4.13 -34.49
CA THR A 115 40.89 -4.73 -35.71
C THR A 115 40.10 -4.18 -36.89
N ASP A 116 40.85 -3.64 -37.85
CA ASP A 116 40.39 -3.05 -39.11
C ASP A 116 39.48 -3.99 -39.92
N ASP A 117 38.44 -3.40 -40.51
CA ASP A 117 37.80 -3.78 -41.78
C ASP A 117 37.15 -5.17 -41.94
N ALA A 118 36.45 -5.65 -40.92
CA ALA A 118 35.31 -6.54 -41.14
C ALA A 118 34.02 -5.71 -41.07
N GLN A 119 33.31 -5.60 -42.20
CA GLN A 119 31.91 -5.16 -42.22
C GLN A 119 31.16 -5.97 -41.16
N ARG A 120 30.95 -5.39 -39.97
CA ARG A 120 30.01 -5.94 -39.01
C ARG A 120 28.66 -5.86 -39.71
N GLU A 121 28.21 -6.98 -40.25
CA GLU A 121 26.87 -7.14 -40.81
C GLU A 121 25.89 -6.89 -39.66
N PHE A 122 25.54 -5.62 -39.45
CA PHE A 122 24.52 -5.24 -38.51
C PHE A 122 23.22 -5.84 -39.01
N PHE A 123 22.58 -6.64 -38.16
CA PHE A 123 21.27 -7.20 -38.45
C PHE A 123 20.32 -6.06 -38.91
N PRO A 124 19.80 -6.10 -40.15
CA PRO A 124 19.12 -4.96 -40.73
C PRO A 124 17.67 -4.91 -40.25
N PHE A 125 17.45 -4.44 -39.02
CA PHE A 125 16.12 -4.36 -38.41
C PHE A 125 15.09 -3.65 -39.31
N VAL A 126 15.54 -2.65 -40.10
CA VAL A 126 14.71 -1.89 -41.04
C VAL A 126 14.09 -2.77 -42.13
N HIS A 127 14.76 -3.85 -42.54
CA HIS A 127 14.27 -4.76 -43.58
C HIS A 127 13.31 -5.83 -43.05
N LEU A 128 13.10 -5.91 -41.73
CA LEU A 128 12.14 -6.85 -41.17
C LEU A 128 10.69 -6.50 -41.56
N PRO A 129 9.84 -7.52 -41.79
CA PRO A 129 8.39 -7.35 -41.85
C PRO A 129 7.86 -6.65 -40.59
N LEU A 130 6.78 -5.88 -40.75
CA LEU A 130 6.19 -5.11 -39.64
C LEU A 130 5.80 -6.00 -38.45
N ASP A 131 5.25 -7.19 -38.70
CA ASP A 131 4.85 -8.12 -37.66
C ASP A 131 6.02 -8.61 -36.81
N CYS A 132 7.18 -8.85 -37.44
CA CYS A 132 8.41 -9.20 -36.74
C CYS A 132 8.88 -8.04 -35.86
N LYS A 133 8.84 -6.80 -36.38
CA LYS A 133 9.20 -5.59 -35.61
C LYS A 133 8.27 -5.41 -34.41
N LEU A 134 6.96 -5.54 -34.61
CA LEU A 134 5.95 -5.47 -33.54
C LEU A 134 6.20 -6.56 -32.48
N LYS A 135 6.48 -7.79 -32.91
CA LYS A 135 6.76 -8.91 -32.00
C LYS A 135 8.01 -8.64 -31.16
N ILE A 136 9.10 -8.19 -31.76
CA ILE A 136 10.34 -7.85 -31.04
C ILE A 136 10.07 -6.72 -30.02
N LEU A 137 9.42 -5.64 -30.46
CA LEU A 137 9.12 -4.49 -29.59
C LEU A 137 8.09 -4.82 -28.50
N SER A 138 7.29 -5.88 -28.67
CA SER A 138 6.32 -6.31 -27.66
C SER A 138 6.96 -6.80 -26.36
N TYR A 139 8.18 -7.35 -26.44
CA TYR A 139 8.94 -7.86 -25.28
C TYR A 139 9.55 -6.75 -24.40
N LEU A 140 9.60 -5.52 -24.91
CA LEU A 140 10.17 -4.39 -24.18
C LEU A 140 9.23 -3.91 -23.06
N SER A 141 9.82 -3.54 -21.92
CA SER A 141 9.14 -2.81 -20.84
C SER A 141 8.65 -1.43 -21.29
N SER A 142 7.78 -0.78 -20.50
CA SER A 142 7.30 0.58 -20.78
C SER A 142 8.43 1.59 -20.96
N ILE A 143 9.48 1.46 -20.14
CA ILE A 143 10.65 2.34 -20.16
C ILE A 143 11.50 2.08 -21.40
N GLU A 144 11.75 0.82 -21.74
CA GLU A 144 12.51 0.44 -22.93
C GLU A 144 11.80 0.84 -24.22
N LYS A 145 10.47 0.72 -24.28
CA LYS A 145 9.64 1.26 -25.36
C LYS A 145 9.83 2.77 -25.47
N GLY A 146 9.73 3.50 -24.36
CA GLY A 146 9.96 4.95 -24.35
C GLY A 146 11.36 5.36 -24.85
N ARG A 147 12.41 4.60 -24.51
CA ARG A 147 13.77 4.81 -25.03
C ARG A 147 13.87 4.49 -26.52
N SER A 148 13.27 3.38 -26.94
CA SER A 148 13.24 2.89 -28.32
C SER A 148 12.53 3.87 -29.27
N MET A 149 11.54 4.62 -28.80
CA MET A 149 10.90 5.69 -29.57
C MET A 149 11.86 6.81 -30.00
N ARG A 150 13.05 6.91 -29.39
CA ARG A 150 14.06 7.94 -29.70
C ARG A 150 15.08 7.50 -30.75
N VAL A 151 15.04 6.23 -31.19
CA VAL A 151 16.01 5.68 -32.15
C VAL A 151 15.82 6.28 -33.54
N CYS A 152 14.62 6.16 -34.11
CA CYS A 152 14.29 6.75 -35.40
C CYS A 152 12.77 7.02 -35.54
N LYS A 153 12.37 7.71 -36.60
CA LYS A 153 10.96 8.05 -36.87
C LYS A 153 10.09 6.80 -37.04
N GLU A 154 10.62 5.76 -37.69
CA GLU A 154 9.91 4.50 -37.91
C GLU A 154 9.60 3.80 -36.57
N TRP A 155 10.60 3.64 -35.69
CA TRP A 155 10.39 3.04 -34.37
C TRP A 155 9.39 3.85 -33.54
N CYS A 156 9.47 5.19 -33.59
CA CYS A 156 8.49 6.06 -32.94
C CYS A 156 7.06 5.82 -33.47
N HIS A 157 6.89 5.62 -34.78
CA HIS A 157 5.60 5.32 -35.38
C HIS A 157 5.09 3.94 -34.96
N ILE A 158 5.93 2.90 -35.06
CA ILE A 158 5.57 1.53 -34.68
C ILE A 158 5.20 1.47 -33.19
N LEU A 159 5.96 2.12 -32.32
CA LEU A 159 5.71 2.14 -30.88
C LEU A 159 4.48 2.98 -30.48
N ARG A 160 3.86 3.73 -31.39
CA ARG A 160 2.53 4.32 -31.16
C ARG A 160 1.39 3.32 -31.40
N THR A 161 1.68 2.11 -31.87
CA THR A 161 0.67 1.07 -32.09
C THR A 161 0.03 0.67 -30.75
N PRO A 162 -1.29 0.78 -30.60
CA PRO A 162 -1.98 0.53 -29.33
C PRO A 162 -1.79 -0.89 -28.77
N SER A 163 -1.61 -1.89 -29.64
CA SER A 163 -1.42 -3.29 -29.27
C SER A 163 -0.10 -3.58 -28.55
N LEU A 164 0.88 -2.67 -28.60
CA LEU A 164 2.14 -2.82 -27.87
C LEU A 164 2.05 -2.40 -26.39
N TRP A 165 0.93 -1.81 -25.99
CA TRP A 165 0.72 -1.19 -24.67
C TRP A 165 -0.35 -1.93 -23.85
N ILE A 166 -0.29 -3.26 -23.87
CA ILE A 166 -1.21 -4.16 -23.16
C ILE A 166 -0.93 -4.20 -21.65
N ASN A 167 0.35 -4.14 -21.28
CA ASN A 167 0.82 -4.20 -19.90
C ASN A 167 1.42 -2.84 -19.53
N ILE A 168 0.79 -2.16 -18.57
CA ILE A 168 1.16 -0.80 -18.17
C ILE A 168 1.54 -0.78 -16.69
N VAL A 169 2.75 -0.30 -16.42
CA VAL A 169 3.23 0.05 -15.08
C VAL A 169 3.48 1.56 -15.08
N LEU A 170 2.82 2.28 -14.18
CA LEU A 170 2.89 3.76 -14.13
C LEU A 170 3.86 4.28 -13.07
N TRP A 171 4.40 3.42 -12.20
CA TRP A 171 5.15 3.80 -11.01
C TRP A 171 6.65 3.46 -11.06
N ASP A 172 7.11 2.71 -12.06
CA ASP A 172 8.47 2.19 -12.18
C ASP A 172 9.45 3.16 -12.85
N PHE A 173 9.03 4.40 -13.12
CA PHE A 173 9.88 5.40 -13.76
C PHE A 173 11.10 5.74 -12.90
N PRO A 174 12.29 5.91 -13.50
CA PRO A 174 13.51 6.14 -12.73
C PRO A 174 13.42 7.49 -11.97
N LEU A 175 13.88 7.60 -10.73
CA LEU A 175 13.85 8.89 -10.04
C LEU A 175 14.88 9.89 -10.59
N THR A 176 15.94 9.41 -11.22
CA THR A 176 17.08 10.21 -11.69
C THR A 176 16.68 11.22 -12.77
N CYS A 177 17.08 12.47 -12.61
CA CYS A 177 17.16 13.43 -13.71
C CYS A 177 18.14 12.92 -14.76
N VAL A 178 17.80 13.09 -16.04
CA VAL A 178 18.82 13.03 -17.10
C VAL A 178 19.59 14.34 -16.99
N PRO A 179 20.93 14.33 -16.89
CA PRO A 179 21.71 15.56 -16.93
C PRO A 179 21.39 16.26 -18.25
N MET A 180 20.72 17.41 -18.22
CA MET A 180 20.62 18.22 -19.43
C MET A 180 22.02 18.79 -19.68
N ALA A 181 22.54 18.56 -20.88
CA ALA A 181 23.87 19.02 -21.32
C ALA A 181 24.07 20.55 -21.26
N THR A 182 23.05 21.32 -20.84
CA THR A 182 23.11 22.78 -20.67
C THR A 182 23.48 23.24 -19.26
N SER A 183 23.57 22.34 -18.26
CA SER A 183 24.21 22.68 -16.99
C SER A 183 25.68 22.26 -17.04
N SER A 184 26.48 23.01 -17.80
CA SER A 184 27.95 22.98 -17.81
C SER A 184 28.59 23.45 -16.48
N ARG A 185 27.80 23.51 -15.41
CA ARG A 185 28.25 23.60 -14.02
C ARG A 185 27.50 22.51 -13.28
N GLY A 186 28.23 21.58 -12.68
CA GLY A 186 27.71 20.42 -11.94
C GLY A 186 26.81 20.80 -10.76
N GLY A 187 25.61 21.28 -11.06
CA GLY A 187 24.57 21.53 -10.09
C GLY A 187 24.04 20.19 -9.62
N SER A 188 24.38 19.84 -8.38
CA SER A 188 23.74 18.73 -7.66
C SER A 188 22.23 18.98 -7.67
N HIS A 189 21.49 18.25 -8.51
CA HIS A 189 20.03 18.31 -8.48
C HIS A 189 19.56 17.97 -7.07
N SER A 190 18.67 18.78 -6.51
CA SER A 190 18.04 18.43 -5.25
C SER A 190 17.12 17.22 -5.48
N ASN A 191 16.88 16.43 -4.44
CA ASN A 191 15.92 15.32 -4.51
C ASN A 191 14.50 15.80 -4.90
N GLY A 192 14.16 17.06 -4.61
CA GLY A 192 12.90 17.69 -5.04
C GLY A 192 12.83 17.96 -6.54
N ASP A 193 13.94 18.35 -7.16
CA ASP A 193 14.02 18.56 -8.62
C ASP A 193 13.87 17.22 -9.36
N CYS A 194 14.57 16.19 -8.87
CA CYS A 194 14.45 14.81 -9.37
C CYS A 194 13.01 14.29 -9.28
N TYR A 195 12.34 14.53 -8.15
CA TYR A 195 10.93 14.17 -7.99
C TYR A 195 10.02 14.93 -8.96
N THR A 196 10.28 16.22 -9.20
CA THR A 196 9.52 17.02 -10.18
C THR A 196 9.71 16.46 -11.61
N CYS A 197 10.92 16.04 -11.96
CA CYS A 197 11.18 15.35 -13.22
C CYS A 197 10.51 13.98 -13.31
N TYR A 198 10.43 13.23 -12.21
CA TYR A 198 9.66 11.98 -12.12
C TYR A 198 8.18 12.24 -12.39
N LYS A 199 7.57 13.21 -11.68
CA LYS A 199 6.17 13.62 -11.89
C LYS A 199 5.88 13.94 -13.35
N ARG A 200 6.72 14.78 -13.96
CA ARG A 200 6.56 15.16 -15.38
C ARG A 200 6.59 13.96 -16.32
N ARG A 201 7.44 12.96 -16.03
CA ARG A 201 7.55 11.74 -16.86
C ARG A 201 6.33 10.86 -16.71
N VAL A 202 5.83 10.65 -15.49
CA VAL A 202 4.59 9.90 -15.22
C VAL A 202 3.40 10.57 -15.93
N HIS A 203 3.20 11.88 -15.73
CA HIS A 203 2.13 12.64 -16.37
C HIS A 203 2.27 12.66 -17.89
N GLY A 204 3.50 12.84 -18.41
CA GLY A 204 3.77 12.80 -19.85
C GLY A 204 3.44 11.43 -20.46
N PHE A 205 3.75 10.34 -19.75
CA PHE A 205 3.40 9.00 -20.17
C PHE A 205 1.89 8.74 -20.13
N ALA A 206 1.20 9.19 -19.08
CA ALA A 206 -0.27 9.14 -19.03
C ALA A 206 -0.90 9.89 -20.21
N CYS A 207 -0.42 11.11 -20.52
CA CYS A 207 -0.84 11.88 -21.68
C CYS A 207 -0.59 11.15 -23.00
N PHE A 208 0.53 10.43 -23.13
CA PHE A 208 0.79 9.59 -24.28
C PHE A 208 -0.21 8.43 -24.39
N LEU A 209 -0.51 7.72 -23.30
CA LEU A 209 -1.50 6.64 -23.28
C LEU A 209 -2.90 7.15 -23.67
N MET A 210 -3.31 8.33 -23.18
CA MET A 210 -4.59 8.95 -23.55
C MET A 210 -4.69 9.28 -25.05
N LYS A 211 -3.55 9.55 -25.72
CA LYS A 211 -3.51 9.81 -27.17
C LYS A 211 -3.62 8.54 -27.99
N ILE A 212 -2.88 7.48 -27.61
CA ILE A 212 -2.87 6.24 -28.39
C ILE A 212 -4.04 5.30 -28.05
N ARG A 213 -4.67 5.47 -26.88
CA ARG A 213 -5.85 4.71 -26.40
C ARG A 213 -5.68 3.19 -26.50
N PRO A 214 -4.75 2.60 -25.73
CA PRO A 214 -4.46 1.18 -25.84
C PRO A 214 -5.52 0.30 -25.18
N LEU A 215 -5.55 -0.97 -25.58
CA LEU A 215 -6.36 -2.01 -24.94
C LEU A 215 -5.57 -2.63 -23.79
N ILE A 216 -5.72 -2.04 -22.61
CA ILE A 216 -4.97 -2.44 -21.40
C ILE A 216 -5.56 -3.74 -20.85
N ARG A 217 -4.69 -4.74 -20.58
CA ARG A 217 -5.04 -5.98 -19.86
C ARG A 217 -4.44 -6.05 -18.46
N ARG A 218 -3.27 -5.41 -18.26
CA ARG A 218 -2.59 -5.30 -16.96
C ARG A 218 -2.29 -3.84 -16.66
N LEU A 219 -2.74 -3.35 -15.52
CA LEU A 219 -2.45 -1.99 -15.05
C LEU A 219 -1.91 -2.00 -13.63
N GLU A 220 -0.80 -1.28 -13.42
CA GLU A 220 -0.20 -1.09 -12.12
C GLU A 220 0.13 0.38 -11.84
N PHE A 221 -0.24 0.88 -10.66
CA PHE A 221 0.21 2.19 -10.20
C PHE A 221 0.37 2.27 -8.68
N LYS A 222 1.29 3.12 -8.23
CA LYS A 222 1.54 3.42 -6.81
C LYS A 222 1.67 4.93 -6.67
N PHE A 223 0.57 5.57 -6.28
CA PHE A 223 0.49 7.01 -6.14
C PHE A 223 -0.25 7.37 -4.85
N ASP A 224 0.35 8.18 -4.00
CA ASP A 224 -0.36 8.87 -2.94
C ASP A 224 -1.32 9.89 -3.55
N ILE A 225 -2.63 9.62 -3.45
CA ILE A 225 -3.68 10.46 -4.02
C ILE A 225 -4.12 11.59 -3.08
N TYR A 226 -3.55 11.69 -1.87
CA TYR A 226 -3.87 12.75 -0.93
C TYR A 226 -2.70 13.15 -0.01
N PRO A 227 -2.35 14.45 0.06
CA PRO A 227 -2.94 15.58 -0.68
C PRO A 227 -2.62 15.49 -2.19
N ASP A 228 -3.57 15.86 -3.06
CA ASP A 228 -3.40 15.79 -4.53
C ASP A 228 -2.51 16.93 -5.08
N SER A 229 -1.48 17.34 -4.32
CA SER A 229 -0.51 18.35 -4.75
C SER A 229 0.30 17.91 -5.97
N ASP A 230 0.38 16.59 -6.19
CA ASP A 230 1.10 16.01 -7.32
C ASP A 230 0.19 15.74 -8.54
N GLY A 231 -1.13 15.94 -8.42
CA GLY A 231 -2.12 15.80 -9.49
C GLY A 231 -2.33 14.37 -9.97
N TYR A 232 -1.91 13.35 -9.20
CA TYR A 232 -2.05 11.96 -9.61
C TYR A 232 -3.52 11.52 -9.67
N LEU A 233 -4.36 11.99 -8.75
CA LEU A 233 -5.77 11.61 -8.73
C LEU A 233 -6.49 12.11 -9.99
N GLU A 234 -6.27 13.38 -10.35
CA GLU A 234 -6.86 13.95 -11.56
C GLU A 234 -6.31 13.30 -12.84
N MET A 235 -5.01 12.99 -12.88
CA MET A 235 -4.41 12.22 -13.98
C MET A 235 -5.08 10.85 -14.14
N LEU A 236 -5.29 10.11 -13.04
CA LEU A 236 -5.95 8.80 -13.08
C LEU A 236 -7.41 8.89 -13.52
N LYS A 237 -8.15 9.93 -13.09
CA LYS A 237 -9.51 10.18 -13.56
C LYS A 237 -9.56 10.47 -15.06
N ASN A 238 -8.60 11.23 -15.57
CA ASN A 238 -8.51 11.52 -17.00
C ASN A 238 -8.14 10.28 -17.81
N LEU A 239 -7.24 9.43 -17.30
CA LEU A 239 -6.97 8.12 -17.91
C LEU A 239 -8.24 7.27 -18.00
N LEU A 240 -9.03 7.19 -16.92
CA LEU A 240 -10.30 6.45 -16.90
C LEU A 240 -11.32 6.96 -17.94
N ARG A 241 -11.34 8.28 -18.19
CA ARG A 241 -12.20 8.90 -19.20
C ARG A 241 -11.74 8.65 -20.63
N CYS A 242 -10.43 8.55 -20.86
CA CYS A 242 -9.86 8.51 -22.21
C CYS A 242 -9.53 7.10 -22.72
N ILE A 243 -9.36 6.12 -21.83
CA ILE A 243 -8.93 4.75 -22.17
C ILE A 243 -10.01 3.75 -21.78
N SER A 244 -10.16 2.66 -22.54
CA SER A 244 -11.07 1.56 -22.17
C SER A 244 -10.41 0.61 -21.18
N PHE A 245 -11.06 0.41 -20.03
CA PHE A 245 -10.63 -0.52 -18.98
C PHE A 245 -11.38 -1.87 -19.04
N ARG A 246 -12.18 -2.09 -20.10
CA ARG A 246 -13.08 -3.26 -20.22
C ARG A 246 -12.34 -4.59 -20.35
N GLU A 247 -11.10 -4.58 -20.85
CA GLU A 247 -10.28 -5.78 -21.06
C GLU A 247 -9.26 -6.02 -19.94
N ILE A 248 -9.28 -5.21 -18.87
CA ILE A 248 -8.38 -5.39 -17.74
C ILE A 248 -8.70 -6.69 -17.03
N ARG A 249 -7.68 -7.56 -16.94
CA ARG A 249 -7.71 -8.82 -16.21
C ARG A 249 -6.93 -8.74 -14.91
N TYR A 250 -5.86 -7.94 -14.88
CA TYR A 250 -5.02 -7.74 -13.71
C TYR A 250 -4.94 -6.25 -13.38
N MET A 251 -5.22 -5.92 -12.12
CA MET A 251 -5.04 -4.58 -11.60
C MET A 251 -4.37 -4.59 -10.23
N MET A 252 -3.28 -3.84 -10.10
CA MET A 252 -2.67 -3.52 -8.81
C MET A 252 -2.65 -2.01 -8.65
N PHE A 253 -3.18 -1.50 -7.54
CA PHE A 253 -2.98 -0.10 -7.23
C PHE A 253 -2.77 0.16 -5.76
N ASN A 254 -1.77 0.99 -5.47
CA ASN A 254 -1.52 1.53 -4.15
C ASN A 254 -1.82 3.03 -4.17
N TRP A 255 -2.83 3.44 -3.41
CA TRP A 255 -3.29 4.83 -3.34
C TRP A 255 -2.71 5.60 -2.15
N LYS A 256 -1.90 4.95 -1.30
CA LYS A 256 -1.35 5.52 -0.05
C LYS A 256 0.10 5.96 -0.15
N ASP A 257 0.81 5.50 -1.18
CA ASP A 257 2.25 5.71 -1.30
C ASP A 257 2.69 5.94 -2.76
N THR A 258 3.65 6.84 -2.93
CA THR A 258 4.39 7.05 -4.17
C THR A 258 5.85 6.71 -3.88
N PRO A 259 6.37 5.55 -4.34
CA PRO A 259 7.72 5.07 -3.97
C PRO A 259 8.86 6.06 -4.24
N ALA A 260 8.71 6.89 -5.26
CA ALA A 260 9.69 7.89 -5.66
C ALA A 260 9.60 9.21 -4.88
N ARG A 261 8.59 9.39 -4.02
CA ARG A 261 8.36 10.62 -3.26
C ARG A 261 9.36 10.72 -2.11
N PRO A 262 10.15 11.81 -2.02
CA PRO A 262 11.11 11.97 -0.94
C PRO A 262 10.38 12.10 0.42
N PHE A 263 10.83 11.33 1.43
CA PHE A 263 10.24 11.30 2.78
C PHE A 263 10.19 12.67 3.48
N TRP A 264 11.17 13.55 3.21
CA TRP A 264 11.23 14.91 3.78
C TRP A 264 10.34 15.93 3.06
N LEU A 265 9.65 15.56 1.97
CA LEU A 265 8.59 16.40 1.39
C LEU A 265 7.31 16.35 2.23
N GLU A 266 7.19 15.37 3.13
CA GLU A 266 6.20 15.41 4.18
C GLU A 266 6.70 16.34 5.28
N ASP A 267 5.95 17.41 5.53
CA ASP A 267 6.19 18.40 6.59
C ASP A 267 5.89 17.80 7.98
N LEU A 268 6.46 16.62 8.26
CA LEU A 268 6.27 15.82 9.49
C LEU A 268 6.63 16.60 10.75
N LYS A 269 7.44 17.66 10.63
CA LYS A 269 7.84 18.54 11.74
C LYS A 269 6.68 19.37 12.32
N LYS A 270 5.49 19.37 11.70
CA LYS A 270 4.32 20.15 12.17
C LYS A 270 3.05 19.34 12.43
N CYS A 271 3.00 18.06 12.09
CA CYS A 271 1.76 17.30 12.15
C CYS A 271 1.46 16.79 13.56
N ARG A 272 0.34 17.21 14.13
CA ARG A 272 -0.21 16.55 15.32
C ARG A 272 -0.74 15.17 14.91
N CYS A 273 -0.77 14.21 15.84
CA CYS A 273 -1.33 12.87 15.58
C CYS A 273 -2.76 12.92 15.01
N GLN A 274 -3.56 13.91 15.42
CA GLN A 274 -4.91 14.14 14.89
C GLN A 274 -4.92 14.51 13.40
N ASP A 275 -3.94 15.27 12.92
CA ASP A 275 -3.83 15.70 11.51
C ASP A 275 -3.50 14.51 10.60
N VAL A 276 -2.69 13.58 11.10
CA VAL A 276 -2.34 12.33 10.40
C VAL A 276 -3.57 11.43 10.25
N LEU A 277 -4.32 11.21 11.34
CA LEU A 277 -5.55 10.42 11.30
C LEU A 277 -6.60 11.04 10.38
N TYR A 278 -6.75 12.37 10.42
CA TYR A 278 -7.65 13.09 9.53
C TYR A 278 -7.25 12.94 8.06
N SER A 279 -5.96 13.09 7.75
CA SER A 279 -5.42 12.91 6.39
C SER A 279 -5.63 11.49 5.86
N CYS A 280 -5.43 10.46 6.70
CA CYS A 280 -5.72 9.07 6.35
C CYS A 280 -7.20 8.86 6.00
N LYS A 281 -8.13 9.44 6.77
CA LYS A 281 -9.57 9.36 6.50
C LYS A 281 -9.94 10.07 5.20
N LEU A 282 -9.38 11.24 4.93
CA LEU A 282 -9.61 11.97 3.69
C LEU A 282 -9.07 11.21 2.48
N ARG A 283 -7.86 10.63 2.59
CA ARG A 283 -7.26 9.79 1.55
C ARG A 283 -8.13 8.57 1.23
N ALA A 284 -8.58 7.85 2.27
CA ALA A 284 -9.49 6.72 2.11
C ALA A 284 -10.79 7.13 1.41
N ARG A 285 -11.37 8.29 1.78
CA ARG A 285 -12.58 8.82 1.15
C ARG A 285 -12.37 9.13 -0.34
N GLN A 286 -11.25 9.75 -0.72
CA GLN A 286 -10.90 9.99 -2.12
C GLN A 286 -10.77 8.68 -2.90
N CYS A 287 -10.10 7.67 -2.31
CA CYS A 287 -9.99 6.35 -2.92
C CYS A 287 -11.37 5.71 -3.12
N ILE A 288 -12.28 5.79 -2.15
CA ILE A 288 -13.63 5.20 -2.26
C ILE A 288 -14.40 5.78 -3.45
N TYR A 289 -14.33 7.10 -3.67
CA TYR A 289 -14.98 7.73 -4.81
C TYR A 289 -14.33 7.32 -6.14
N PHE A 290 -13.00 7.36 -6.19
CA PHE A 290 -12.26 6.93 -7.38
C PHE A 290 -12.54 5.45 -7.71
N PHE A 291 -12.57 4.58 -6.71
CA PHE A 291 -12.82 3.15 -6.89
C PHE A 291 -14.27 2.85 -7.28
N ASP A 292 -15.23 3.66 -6.83
CA ASP A 292 -16.61 3.56 -7.30
C ASP A 292 -16.71 3.82 -8.80
N ASP A 293 -16.03 4.85 -9.31
CA ASP A 293 -15.98 5.12 -10.74
C ASP A 293 -15.23 4.02 -11.50
N LEU A 294 -14.01 3.70 -11.05
CA LEU A 294 -13.14 2.69 -11.67
C LEU A 294 -13.81 1.31 -11.77
N SER A 295 -14.42 0.82 -10.68
CA SER A 295 -15.04 -0.51 -10.64
C SER A 295 -16.20 -0.70 -11.62
N ARG A 296 -16.82 0.38 -12.12
CA ARG A 296 -17.84 0.28 -13.20
C ARG A 296 -17.24 -0.10 -14.54
N HIS A 297 -15.95 0.15 -14.75
CA HIS A 297 -15.25 -0.18 -15.99
C HIS A 297 -14.53 -1.53 -15.95
N LEU A 298 -14.28 -2.09 -14.75
CA LEU A 298 -13.54 -3.33 -14.53
C LEU A 298 -14.42 -4.58 -14.63
N THR A 299 -15.05 -4.83 -15.77
CA THR A 299 -16.01 -5.93 -15.92
C THR A 299 -15.35 -7.32 -16.02
N LYS A 300 -14.09 -7.39 -16.46
CA LYS A 300 -13.35 -8.65 -16.70
C LYS A 300 -12.16 -8.86 -15.75
N VAL A 301 -12.07 -8.10 -14.65
CA VAL A 301 -10.93 -8.18 -13.74
C VAL A 301 -10.94 -9.50 -12.98
N GLU A 302 -9.84 -10.25 -13.11
CA GLU A 302 -9.66 -11.56 -12.47
C GLU A 302 -8.77 -11.44 -11.23
N THR A 303 -7.80 -10.52 -11.27
CA THR A 303 -6.87 -10.27 -10.16
C THR A 303 -6.90 -8.81 -9.75
N LEU A 304 -7.13 -8.56 -8.47
CA LEU A 304 -7.13 -7.22 -7.89
C LEU A 304 -6.28 -7.15 -6.62
N ILE A 305 -5.39 -6.17 -6.56
CA ILE A 305 -4.50 -5.91 -5.42
C ILE A 305 -4.61 -4.43 -5.04
N LEU A 306 -4.99 -4.14 -3.80
CA LEU A 306 -5.09 -2.78 -3.30
C LEU A 306 -5.02 -2.69 -1.76
N PRO A 307 -4.54 -1.57 -1.20
CA PRO A 307 -4.89 -1.19 0.16
C PRO A 307 -6.40 -1.02 0.26
N PHE A 308 -7.05 -1.68 1.22
CA PHE A 308 -8.50 -1.70 1.30
C PHE A 308 -9.00 -1.09 2.59
N ASP A 309 -9.86 -0.07 2.45
CA ASP A 309 -10.51 0.56 3.58
C ASP A 309 -11.83 -0.15 3.92
N TRP A 310 -11.87 -0.74 5.11
CA TRP A 310 -13.05 -1.44 5.62
C TRP A 310 -14.07 -0.53 6.29
N SER A 311 -13.83 0.79 6.41
CA SER A 311 -14.66 1.68 7.23
C SER A 311 -16.08 1.91 6.66
N CYS A 312 -16.24 1.75 5.34
CA CYS A 312 -17.45 2.13 4.62
C CYS A 312 -18.02 0.96 3.80
N ASN A 313 -19.34 0.74 3.91
CA ASN A 313 -20.04 -0.28 3.12
C ASN A 313 -19.97 0.01 1.61
N LYS A 314 -19.92 1.28 1.20
CA LYS A 314 -19.80 1.66 -0.22
C LYS A 314 -18.57 1.03 -0.86
N ASN A 315 -17.44 0.98 -0.14
CA ASN A 315 -16.20 0.40 -0.67
C ASN A 315 -16.33 -1.12 -0.89
N VAL A 316 -17.04 -1.79 0.03
CA VAL A 316 -17.38 -3.21 -0.08
C VAL A 316 -18.31 -3.48 -1.27
N GLU A 317 -19.33 -2.64 -1.49
CA GLU A 317 -20.22 -2.78 -2.65
C GLU A 317 -19.48 -2.56 -3.99
N ASN A 318 -18.53 -1.63 -4.04
CA ASN A 318 -17.67 -1.44 -5.22
C ASN A 318 -16.84 -2.69 -5.52
N LEU A 319 -16.30 -3.34 -4.48
CA LEU A 319 -15.52 -4.57 -4.61
C LEU A 319 -16.40 -5.74 -5.08
N VAL A 320 -17.57 -5.92 -4.43
CA VAL A 320 -18.51 -7.02 -4.73
C VAL A 320 -19.15 -6.89 -6.12
N ARG A 321 -19.08 -5.72 -6.76
CA ARG A 321 -19.46 -5.51 -8.18
C ARG A 321 -18.61 -6.36 -9.13
N LEU A 322 -17.37 -6.67 -8.75
CA LEU A 322 -16.37 -7.32 -9.60
C LEU A 322 -16.53 -8.86 -9.56
N LYS A 323 -17.61 -9.38 -10.12
CA LYS A 323 -18.00 -10.81 -10.04
C LYS A 323 -17.03 -11.78 -10.69
N THR A 324 -16.15 -11.30 -11.57
CA THR A 324 -15.15 -12.07 -12.31
C THR A 324 -13.86 -12.29 -11.52
N LEU A 325 -13.72 -11.68 -10.33
CA LEU A 325 -12.54 -11.83 -9.48
C LEU A 325 -12.32 -13.29 -9.06
N LYS A 326 -11.08 -13.74 -9.28
CA LYS A 326 -10.54 -15.04 -8.87
C LYS A 326 -9.49 -14.89 -7.79
N THR A 327 -8.70 -13.81 -7.85
CA THR A 327 -7.64 -13.51 -6.88
C THR A 327 -7.81 -12.10 -6.34
N LEU A 328 -7.81 -11.99 -5.01
CA LEU A 328 -7.97 -10.72 -4.31
C LEU A 328 -6.92 -10.58 -3.21
N VAL A 329 -6.22 -9.45 -3.21
CA VAL A 329 -5.26 -9.08 -2.16
C VAL A 329 -5.69 -7.75 -1.56
N LEU A 330 -6.13 -7.79 -0.31
CA LEU A 330 -6.56 -6.62 0.45
C LEU A 330 -5.49 -6.26 1.48
N GLU A 331 -4.62 -5.34 1.11
CA GLU A 331 -3.59 -4.81 2.01
C GLU A 331 -4.19 -3.84 3.03
N LYS A 332 -3.48 -3.58 4.14
CA LYS A 332 -3.98 -2.60 5.12
C LYS A 332 -4.00 -1.18 4.53
N SER A 333 -5.12 -0.49 4.69
CA SER A 333 -5.23 0.95 4.41
C SER A 333 -4.71 1.80 5.58
N SER A 334 -5.07 1.42 6.81
CA SER A 334 -4.73 2.11 8.06
C SER A 334 -4.60 1.13 9.22
N VAL A 335 -3.93 1.54 10.29
CA VAL A 335 -3.83 0.76 11.53
C VAL A 335 -5.10 0.86 12.38
N PHE A 336 -5.38 -0.17 13.17
CA PHE A 336 -6.48 -0.25 14.15
C PHE A 336 -7.89 -0.12 13.56
N GLN A 337 -8.10 -0.65 12.36
CA GLN A 337 -9.42 -0.72 11.76
C GLN A 337 -10.11 -2.03 12.21
N SER A 338 -11.16 -1.90 13.02
CA SER A 338 -12.06 -3.03 13.27
C SER A 338 -12.87 -3.31 12.01
N VAL A 339 -12.92 -4.58 11.60
CA VAL A 339 -13.71 -5.03 10.46
C VAL A 339 -14.99 -5.64 11.00
N ALA A 340 -16.14 -5.15 10.55
CA ALA A 340 -17.41 -5.76 10.91
C ALA A 340 -17.57 -7.11 10.19
N GLN A 341 -18.04 -8.13 10.91
CA GLN A 341 -18.31 -9.46 10.36
C GLN A 341 -19.18 -9.40 9.09
N SER A 342 -20.24 -8.59 9.13
CA SER A 342 -21.16 -8.40 8.00
C SER A 342 -20.48 -7.90 6.71
N ARG A 343 -19.37 -7.18 6.81
CA ARG A 343 -18.59 -6.72 5.64
C ARG A 343 -17.77 -7.85 5.03
N LEU A 344 -17.16 -8.69 5.87
CA LEU A 344 -16.45 -9.88 5.39
C LEU A 344 -17.42 -10.86 4.75
N ASP A 345 -18.57 -11.11 5.39
CA ASP A 345 -19.64 -11.95 4.85
C ASP A 345 -20.09 -11.44 3.48
N ARG A 346 -20.27 -10.11 3.35
CA ARG A 346 -20.67 -9.47 2.10
C ARG A 346 -19.63 -9.66 0.99
N VAL A 347 -18.34 -9.57 1.31
CA VAL A 347 -17.25 -9.82 0.33
C VAL A 347 -17.25 -11.29 -0.09
N LEU A 348 -17.23 -12.23 0.86
CA LEU A 348 -17.10 -13.65 0.57
C LEU A 348 -18.33 -14.24 -0.13
N SER A 349 -19.54 -13.84 0.27
CA SER A 349 -20.79 -14.22 -0.42
C SER A 349 -20.97 -13.48 -1.75
N GLY A 350 -20.46 -12.24 -1.83
CA GLY A 350 -20.59 -11.38 -2.99
C GLY A 350 -19.66 -11.73 -4.15
N LEU A 351 -18.58 -12.45 -3.91
CA LEU A 351 -17.58 -12.84 -4.92
C LEU A 351 -17.58 -14.36 -5.13
N PRO A 352 -18.53 -14.91 -5.91
CA PRO A 352 -18.74 -16.35 -6.01
C PRO A 352 -17.62 -17.11 -6.74
N ASN A 353 -16.78 -16.41 -7.51
CA ASN A 353 -15.68 -17.00 -8.25
C ASN A 353 -14.32 -16.82 -7.55
N LEU A 354 -14.31 -16.27 -6.34
CA LEU A 354 -13.08 -15.97 -5.62
C LEU A 354 -12.43 -17.26 -5.12
N ARG A 355 -11.23 -17.54 -5.63
CA ARG A 355 -10.43 -18.72 -5.29
C ARG A 355 -9.28 -18.41 -4.36
N GLN A 356 -8.71 -17.21 -4.47
CA GLN A 356 -7.54 -16.81 -3.70
C GLN A 356 -7.79 -15.49 -2.99
N LEU A 357 -7.59 -15.47 -1.68
CA LEU A 357 -7.76 -14.27 -0.86
C LEU A 357 -6.57 -14.08 0.08
N MET A 358 -5.92 -12.92 0.00
CA MET A 358 -4.99 -12.44 1.01
C MET A 358 -5.62 -11.26 1.76
N LEU A 359 -5.60 -11.32 3.09
CA LEU A 359 -6.08 -10.26 3.99
C LEU A 359 -4.96 -9.78 4.90
N GLU A 360 -4.69 -8.48 4.85
CA GLU A 360 -3.90 -7.76 5.85
C GLU A 360 -4.80 -6.84 6.66
N ILE A 361 -5.32 -7.33 7.79
CA ILE A 361 -6.18 -6.58 8.71
C ILE A 361 -5.43 -6.33 10.00
N TRP A 362 -5.36 -5.08 10.46
CA TRP A 362 -4.78 -4.71 11.75
C TRP A 362 -5.90 -4.27 12.69
N ALA A 363 -6.49 -5.24 13.38
CA ALA A 363 -7.60 -5.02 14.30
C ALA A 363 -7.10 -4.70 15.72
N PRO A 364 -7.80 -3.82 16.46
CA PRO A 364 -7.51 -3.60 17.86
C PRO A 364 -7.66 -4.91 18.64
N SER A 365 -6.70 -5.18 19.53
CA SER A 365 -6.65 -6.39 20.34
C SER A 365 -7.08 -6.05 21.77
N GLY A 366 -7.86 -6.92 22.43
CA GLY A 366 -8.35 -6.69 23.79
C GLY A 366 -9.55 -7.55 24.19
N VAL A 367 -10.26 -7.17 25.25
CA VAL A 367 -11.50 -7.83 25.71
C VAL A 367 -12.60 -7.75 24.64
N THR A 368 -12.58 -6.71 23.80
CA THR A 368 -13.52 -6.47 22.70
C THR A 368 -13.05 -7.04 21.35
N MET A 369 -12.05 -7.92 21.37
CA MET A 369 -11.48 -8.50 20.15
C MET A 369 -12.50 -9.33 19.38
N CYS A 370 -12.66 -8.99 18.10
CA CYS A 370 -13.53 -9.73 17.19
C CYS A 370 -12.89 -11.06 16.81
N LYS A 371 -13.72 -12.10 16.75
CA LYS A 371 -13.36 -13.41 16.20
C LYS A 371 -14.25 -13.63 14.99
N TYR A 372 -13.64 -13.97 13.87
CA TYR A 372 -14.29 -13.94 12.57
C TYR A 372 -14.78 -15.31 12.14
N GLU A 373 -15.94 -15.34 11.53
CA GLU A 373 -16.48 -16.51 10.86
C GLU A 373 -16.26 -16.31 9.36
N LEU A 374 -15.62 -17.25 8.67
CA LEU A 374 -15.40 -17.10 7.23
C LEU A 374 -16.08 -18.24 6.49
N ASN A 375 -16.92 -17.90 5.51
CA ASN A 375 -17.67 -18.86 4.71
C ASN A 375 -17.49 -18.57 3.21
N SER A 376 -17.00 -19.55 2.46
CA SER A 376 -16.91 -19.48 1.00
C SER A 376 -16.82 -20.86 0.39
N LYS A 377 -17.65 -21.12 -0.64
CA LYS A 377 -17.63 -22.40 -1.37
C LYS A 377 -16.53 -22.49 -2.42
N SER A 378 -16.04 -21.35 -2.91
CA SER A 378 -15.08 -21.26 -4.02
C SER A 378 -13.64 -21.09 -3.59
N MET A 379 -13.39 -20.77 -2.30
CA MET A 379 -12.05 -20.44 -1.81
C MET A 379 -11.14 -21.68 -1.83
N GLU A 380 -9.98 -21.55 -2.50
CA GLU A 380 -8.94 -22.57 -2.63
C GLU A 380 -7.67 -22.19 -1.85
N PHE A 381 -7.38 -20.88 -1.73
CA PHE A 381 -6.24 -20.35 -0.99
C PHE A 381 -6.64 -19.15 -0.13
N LEU A 382 -6.34 -19.21 1.16
CA LEU A 382 -6.57 -18.13 2.11
C LEU A 382 -5.29 -17.78 2.86
N ASP A 383 -4.87 -16.53 2.77
CA ASP A 383 -3.70 -15.99 3.45
C ASP A 383 -4.10 -14.86 4.40
N VAL A 384 -3.99 -15.11 5.70
CA VAL A 384 -4.17 -14.11 6.77
C VAL A 384 -2.87 -13.88 7.53
N SER A 385 -1.74 -14.30 6.95
CA SER A 385 -0.43 -14.27 7.62
C SER A 385 0.08 -12.86 7.91
N GLN A 386 -0.40 -11.83 7.23
CA GLN A 386 -0.02 -10.44 7.49
C GLN A 386 -0.99 -9.72 8.44
N SER A 387 -2.07 -10.39 8.85
CA SER A 387 -3.07 -9.81 9.74
C SER A 387 -2.61 -9.82 11.20
N ARG A 388 -2.97 -8.77 11.94
CA ARG A 388 -2.71 -8.60 13.38
C ARG A 388 -4.02 -8.41 14.12
N GLY A 389 -4.19 -9.14 15.23
CA GLY A 389 -5.46 -9.13 15.97
C GLY A 389 -6.63 -9.79 15.22
N PHE A 390 -6.34 -10.60 14.19
CA PHE A 390 -7.35 -11.31 13.41
C PHE A 390 -7.38 -12.78 13.82
N TYR A 391 -8.49 -13.21 14.42
CA TYR A 391 -8.66 -14.57 14.93
C TYR A 391 -9.88 -15.22 14.33
N LEU A 392 -9.78 -16.49 13.96
CA LEU A 392 -10.91 -17.26 13.43
C LEU A 392 -11.72 -17.85 14.57
N ARG A 393 -13.04 -17.65 14.51
CA ARG A 393 -14.03 -18.35 15.32
C ARG A 393 -14.44 -19.67 14.70
N SER A 394 -14.75 -19.62 13.41
CA SER A 394 -15.17 -20.77 12.61
C SER A 394 -14.78 -20.53 11.15
N LEU A 395 -14.72 -21.62 10.40
CA LEU A 395 -14.40 -21.63 8.99
C LEU A 395 -15.38 -22.57 8.30
N ASN A 396 -15.86 -22.21 7.12
CA ASN A 396 -16.60 -23.10 6.22
C ASN A 396 -16.10 -22.85 4.80
N MET A 397 -15.05 -23.57 4.43
CA MET A 397 -14.40 -23.47 3.12
C MET A 397 -14.08 -24.87 2.60
N PRO A 398 -15.07 -25.58 2.05
CA PRO A 398 -14.90 -26.96 1.62
C PRO A 398 -13.85 -27.13 0.52
N SER A 399 -13.61 -26.09 -0.29
CA SER A 399 -12.64 -26.12 -1.39
C SER A 399 -11.23 -25.68 -0.98
N LEU A 400 -11.01 -25.29 0.29
CA LEU A 400 -9.74 -24.70 0.73
C LEU A 400 -8.64 -25.77 0.72
N ARG A 401 -7.59 -25.55 -0.07
CA ARG A 401 -6.43 -26.44 -0.21
C ARG A 401 -5.21 -25.92 0.55
N ARG A 402 -5.00 -24.61 0.53
CA ARG A 402 -3.83 -23.98 1.18
C ARG A 402 -4.27 -22.85 2.11
N PHE A 403 -3.75 -22.87 3.33
CA PHE A 403 -4.02 -21.85 4.34
C PHE A 403 -2.70 -21.29 4.87
N ARG A 404 -2.58 -19.95 4.89
CA ARG A 404 -1.44 -19.22 5.44
C ARG A 404 -1.87 -18.33 6.59
N VAL A 405 -1.14 -18.43 7.70
CA VAL A 405 -1.38 -17.71 8.95
C VAL A 405 -0.07 -17.52 9.68
N ALA A 406 0.09 -16.39 10.36
CA ALA A 406 1.21 -16.16 11.24
C ALA A 406 0.70 -15.60 12.55
N ARG A 407 1.38 -15.94 13.63
CA ARG A 407 1.14 -15.34 14.93
C ARG A 407 1.98 -14.08 15.03
N HIS A 408 1.31 -12.93 15.01
CA HIS A 408 1.97 -11.65 15.26
C HIS A 408 1.93 -11.28 16.75
N PRO A 409 2.98 -10.61 17.26
CA PRO A 409 2.98 -10.07 18.61
C PRO A 409 1.88 -9.01 18.77
N TRP A 410 1.33 -8.92 19.98
CA TRP A 410 0.24 -8.03 20.31
C TRP A 410 0.66 -6.56 20.30
N ASN A 411 -0.19 -5.73 19.72
CA ASN A 411 0.00 -4.28 19.62
C ASN A 411 -1.03 -3.50 20.47
N GLY A 412 -1.72 -4.15 21.41
CA GLY A 412 -2.76 -3.56 22.26
C GLY A 412 -2.35 -3.43 23.74
N PRO A 413 -3.23 -2.94 24.62
CA PRO A 413 -3.00 -2.94 26.06
C PRO A 413 -2.79 -4.39 26.53
N MET A 414 -1.87 -4.62 27.48
CA MET A 414 -1.57 -5.97 27.97
C MET A 414 -2.84 -6.60 28.54
N VAL A 415 -3.36 -7.62 27.87
CA VAL A 415 -4.49 -8.41 28.37
C VAL A 415 -3.97 -9.78 28.74
N PHE A 416 -4.38 -10.25 29.91
CA PHE A 416 -4.01 -11.57 30.37
C PHE A 416 -4.59 -12.59 29.38
N SER A 417 -3.74 -13.48 28.85
CA SER A 417 -4.15 -14.51 27.89
C SER A 417 -5.27 -15.41 28.43
N ALA A 418 -5.37 -15.54 29.76
CA ALA A 418 -6.45 -16.23 30.47
C ALA A 418 -7.85 -15.59 30.31
N HIS A 419 -7.96 -14.36 29.77
CA HIS A 419 -9.24 -13.74 29.45
C HIS A 419 -9.57 -13.82 27.95
N LEU A 420 -8.60 -14.19 27.11
CA LEU A 420 -8.77 -14.33 25.68
C LEU A 420 -9.17 -15.77 25.36
N ASN A 421 -10.47 -16.05 25.28
CA ASN A 421 -10.99 -17.35 24.87
C ASN A 421 -10.82 -17.53 23.34
N ILE A 422 -9.59 -17.76 22.87
CA ILE A 422 -9.27 -17.91 21.44
C ILE A 422 -9.44 -19.37 21.02
N PRO A 423 -10.29 -19.66 20.01
CA PRO A 423 -10.45 -21.00 19.47
C PRO A 423 -9.14 -21.57 18.94
N CYS A 424 -8.98 -22.90 19.08
CA CYS A 424 -7.83 -23.59 18.53
C CYS A 424 -7.90 -23.57 17.01
N LEU A 425 -6.82 -23.11 16.36
CA LEU A 425 -6.74 -23.07 14.90
C LEU A 425 -6.90 -24.47 14.29
N TYR A 426 -6.31 -25.49 14.91
CA TYR A 426 -6.43 -26.88 14.46
C TYR A 426 -7.90 -27.33 14.40
N GLU A 427 -8.68 -27.09 15.46
CA GLU A 427 -10.10 -27.44 15.50
C GLU A 427 -10.92 -26.65 14.46
N VAL A 428 -10.61 -25.37 14.27
CA VAL A 428 -11.27 -24.54 13.26
C VAL A 428 -11.01 -25.07 11.84
N LEU A 429 -9.76 -25.41 11.53
CA LEU A 429 -9.40 -25.95 10.22
C LEU A 429 -9.95 -27.36 10.02
N ARG A 430 -9.84 -28.24 11.02
CA ARG A 430 -10.35 -29.61 10.99
C ARG A 430 -11.83 -29.66 10.63
N ASN A 431 -12.63 -28.79 11.26
CA ASN A 431 -14.08 -28.76 11.07
C ASN A 431 -14.50 -27.98 9.81
N GLY A 432 -13.70 -27.00 9.40
CA GLY A 432 -14.09 -26.02 8.38
C GLY A 432 -13.44 -26.16 7.01
N ALA A 433 -12.34 -26.88 6.89
CA ALA A 433 -11.55 -27.01 5.67
C ALA A 433 -11.21 -28.49 5.39
N PRO A 434 -12.20 -29.31 4.98
CA PRO A 434 -12.00 -30.74 4.76
C PRO A 434 -10.97 -31.07 3.67
N ASN A 435 -10.75 -30.21 2.67
CA ASN A 435 -9.80 -30.49 1.59
C ASN A 435 -8.45 -29.79 1.78
N LEU A 436 -8.14 -29.34 2.99
CA LEU A 436 -6.87 -28.68 3.30
C LEU A 436 -5.72 -29.68 3.18
N SER A 437 -4.72 -29.31 2.38
CA SER A 437 -3.50 -30.10 2.15
C SER A 437 -2.23 -29.36 2.58
N ILE A 438 -2.25 -28.01 2.67
CA ILE A 438 -1.06 -27.21 2.99
C ILE A 438 -1.38 -26.16 4.06
N LEU A 439 -0.57 -26.13 5.13
CA LEU A 439 -0.59 -25.11 6.19
C LEU A 439 0.76 -24.37 6.24
N ASN A 440 0.74 -23.06 5.99
CA ASN A 440 1.91 -22.17 5.82
C ASN A 440 2.83 -22.53 4.67
N ASP A 441 3.57 -23.62 4.79
CA ASP A 441 4.35 -24.29 3.73
C ASP A 441 4.57 -25.79 4.11
N HIS A 442 3.77 -26.31 5.04
CA HIS A 442 3.83 -27.68 5.53
C HIS A 442 2.70 -28.51 4.91
N TYR A 443 3.06 -29.62 4.26
CA TYR A 443 2.11 -30.57 3.68
C TYR A 443 1.49 -31.45 4.77
N LEU A 444 0.15 -31.49 4.80
CA LEU A 444 -0.62 -32.26 5.76
C LEU A 444 -0.73 -33.73 5.31
N MET A 445 -0.58 -34.67 6.25
CA MET A 445 -0.87 -36.10 6.05
C MET A 445 -2.37 -36.31 5.88
N GLU A 446 -2.83 -37.37 5.20
CA GLU A 446 -4.26 -37.57 4.90
C GLU A 446 -5.15 -37.67 6.15
N ASP A 447 -4.62 -38.23 7.23
CA ASP A 447 -5.25 -38.46 8.53
C ASP A 447 -5.06 -37.28 9.52
N TRP A 448 -4.54 -36.14 9.05
CA TRP A 448 -4.23 -34.98 9.90
C TRP A 448 -5.43 -34.48 10.73
N LYS A 449 -6.65 -34.80 10.31
CA LYS A 449 -7.88 -34.43 11.01
C LYS A 449 -8.13 -35.33 12.20
N ASP A 450 -7.74 -36.59 12.14
CA ASP A 450 -8.05 -37.58 13.18
C ASP A 450 -7.07 -37.46 14.34
N ALA A 451 -5.78 -37.23 14.04
CA ALA A 451 -4.74 -37.05 15.03
C ALA A 451 -3.78 -35.90 14.69
N CYS A 452 -3.46 -35.08 15.70
CA CYS A 452 -2.40 -34.08 15.59
C CYS A 452 -1.03 -34.76 15.79
N TYR A 453 -0.33 -35.04 14.69
CA TYR A 453 1.01 -35.64 14.72
C TYR A 453 2.09 -34.62 15.16
N PRO A 454 3.26 -35.07 15.67
CA PRO A 454 4.25 -34.19 16.31
C PRO A 454 4.70 -33.00 15.47
N ARG A 455 4.93 -33.20 14.16
CA ARG A 455 5.36 -32.12 13.26
C ARG A 455 4.25 -31.08 13.00
N LEU A 456 2.98 -31.48 12.94
CA LEU A 456 1.86 -30.54 12.86
C LEU A 456 1.72 -29.74 14.16
N GLU A 457 1.92 -30.41 15.30
CA GLU A 457 1.91 -29.77 16.61
C GLU A 457 3.00 -28.68 16.73
N GLU A 458 4.19 -28.89 16.18
CA GLU A 458 5.25 -27.86 16.08
C GLU A 458 4.82 -26.66 15.24
N VAL A 459 4.21 -26.91 14.06
CA VAL A 459 3.66 -25.84 13.22
C VAL A 459 2.60 -25.06 13.99
N LEU A 460 1.67 -25.75 14.66
CA LEU A 460 0.61 -25.12 15.46
C LEU A 460 1.17 -24.31 16.64
N LYS A 461 2.21 -24.78 17.33
CA LYS A 461 2.90 -24.00 18.38
C LYS A 461 3.49 -22.69 17.86
N SER A 462 3.85 -22.62 16.58
CA SER A 462 4.36 -21.39 15.96
C SER A 462 3.25 -20.39 15.58
N VAL A 463 2.06 -20.87 15.18
CA VAL A 463 1.04 -20.01 14.55
C VAL A 463 -0.29 -19.92 15.28
N CYS A 464 -0.64 -20.90 16.10
CA CYS A 464 -1.86 -20.91 16.88
C CYS A 464 -1.68 -20.07 18.17
N SER A 465 -2.70 -19.28 18.50
CA SER A 465 -2.73 -18.42 19.69
C SER A 465 -3.64 -18.95 20.80
N CYS A 466 -4.13 -20.19 20.68
CA CYS A 466 -4.95 -20.81 21.73
C CYS A 466 -4.12 -21.27 22.92
N ARG A 467 -4.76 -21.53 24.07
CA ARG A 467 -4.09 -21.94 25.31
C ARG A 467 -3.35 -23.27 25.21
N LYS A 468 -3.78 -24.18 24.32
CA LYS A 468 -3.11 -25.47 24.11
C LYS A 468 -1.73 -25.29 23.48
N HIS A 469 -1.63 -24.38 22.51
CA HIS A 469 -0.45 -24.20 21.67
C HIS A 469 0.44 -23.02 22.08
N LYS A 470 -0.07 -22.11 22.92
CA LYS A 470 0.69 -21.01 23.49
C LYS A 470 0.66 -21.09 25.02
N THR A 471 1.75 -21.57 25.61
CA THR A 471 2.01 -21.61 27.06
C THR A 471 2.99 -20.50 27.44
N GLY A 472 2.58 -19.56 28.30
CA GLY A 472 3.43 -18.45 28.76
C GLY A 472 2.79 -17.06 28.62
N TRP A 473 3.24 -16.10 29.44
CA TRP A 473 2.65 -14.76 29.57
C TRP A 473 3.04 -13.80 28.46
N MET A 474 2.16 -12.80 28.29
CA MET A 474 2.09 -11.77 27.25
C MET A 474 1.74 -12.30 25.86
N MET A 475 0.45 -12.14 25.53
CA MET A 475 0.05 -11.97 24.14
C MET A 475 0.45 -10.58 23.74
#